data_AF-A0A6B1FIG7-F1
#
_entry.id   AF-A0A6B1FIG7-F1
#
_cell.length_a   1.000
_cell.length_b   1.000
_cell.length_c   1.000
_cell.angle_alpha   90.00
_cell.angle_beta   90.00
_cell.angle_gamma   90.00
#
_symmetry.space_group_name_H-M   'P 1'
#
loop_
_entity.id
_entity.type
_entity.pdbx_description
1 polymer ?
#
loop_
_entity_poly.entity_id
_entity_poly.type
_entity_poly.pdbx_seq_one_letter_code
_entity_poly.pdbx_strand_id
1 'polypeptide(L)'
;FGLSGRRVLEKRGGLIPVGGVLRNFFRDRVLLVGDAAGMVSPLTAGGIHKAYRFGKLAADAIADHLERDGPHPGTVVRRAYPRLALKHLARWSYDRLPVARALETGILTRDLFRRLAERVFFDRMNGRM
;
A
#
# COMPACT_ATOMS: atom_id res chain seq x y z
N PHE A 1 -2.98 23.47 -11.29
CA PHE A 1 -2.60 22.26 -12.06
C PHE A 1 -2.99 22.28 -13.54
N GLY A 2 -3.55 23.35 -14.14
CA GLY A 2 -3.73 23.42 -15.60
C GLY A 2 -4.60 22.30 -16.22
N LEU A 3 -5.46 21.65 -15.42
CA LEU A 3 -6.37 20.58 -15.84
C LEU A 3 -7.76 21.09 -16.26
N SER A 4 -7.97 22.41 -16.24
CA SER A 4 -9.25 23.02 -16.64
C SER A 4 -9.55 22.73 -18.11
N GLY A 5 -10.79 22.34 -18.41
CA GLY A 5 -11.25 22.03 -19.78
C GLY A 5 -10.85 20.66 -20.33
N ARG A 6 -10.13 19.81 -19.57
CA ARG A 6 -9.81 18.45 -20.02
C ARG A 6 -10.99 17.51 -19.83
N ARG A 7 -11.19 16.60 -20.81
CA ARG A 7 -12.21 15.55 -20.76
C ARG A 7 -11.75 14.38 -19.87
N VAL A 8 -12.58 14.00 -18.90
CA VAL A 8 -12.38 12.76 -18.12
C VAL A 8 -12.67 11.57 -19.05
N LEU A 9 -11.67 10.72 -19.28
CA LEU A 9 -11.84 9.51 -20.10
C LEU A 9 -12.48 8.37 -19.29
N GLU A 10 -12.12 8.27 -18.02
CA GLU A 10 -12.58 7.18 -17.16
C GLU A 10 -12.55 7.57 -15.67
N LYS A 11 -13.47 7.00 -14.89
CA LYS A 11 -13.49 7.08 -13.43
C LYS A 11 -13.62 5.67 -12.85
N ARG A 12 -12.64 5.25 -12.05
CA ARG A 12 -12.62 3.94 -11.36
C ARG A 12 -12.57 4.14 -9.85
N GLY A 13 -13.16 3.19 -9.11
CA GLY A 13 -13.14 3.17 -7.65
C GLY A 13 -13.24 1.74 -7.13
N GLY A 14 -12.76 1.51 -5.92
CA GLY A 14 -12.77 0.20 -5.27
C GLY A 14 -12.39 0.31 -3.80
N LEU A 15 -12.70 -0.75 -3.04
CA LEU A 15 -12.33 -0.84 -1.63
C LEU A 15 -10.86 -1.24 -1.48
N ILE A 16 -10.20 -0.68 -0.47
CA ILE A 16 -8.80 -0.99 -0.14
C ILE A 16 -8.75 -1.60 1.27
N PRO A 17 -8.26 -2.85 1.43
CA PRO A 17 -8.22 -3.53 2.72
C PRO A 17 -7.05 -3.04 3.59
N VAL A 18 -7.22 -1.87 4.22
CA VAL A 18 -6.22 -1.25 5.10
C VAL A 18 -6.18 -1.82 6.52
N GLY A 19 -6.96 -2.87 6.80
CA GLY A 19 -7.00 -3.56 8.10
C GLY A 19 -5.75 -4.39 8.42
N GLY A 20 -4.87 -4.61 7.44
CA GLY A 20 -3.70 -5.48 7.56
C GLY A 20 -4.01 -6.92 7.15
N VAL A 21 -3.03 -7.81 7.31
CA VAL A 21 -3.13 -9.21 6.84
C VAL A 21 -4.15 -9.98 7.66
N LEU A 22 -4.98 -10.78 6.98
CA LEU A 22 -5.99 -11.61 7.60
C LEU A 22 -5.35 -12.63 8.56
N ARG A 23 -6.00 -12.90 9.70
CA ARG A 23 -5.52 -13.92 10.66
C ARG A 23 -5.40 -15.31 10.03
N ASN A 24 -6.37 -15.66 9.18
CA ASN A 24 -6.51 -16.97 8.55
C ASN A 24 -6.40 -16.84 7.02
N PHE A 25 -5.23 -16.46 6.51
CA PHE A 25 -5.01 -16.31 5.07
C PHE A 25 -4.49 -17.59 4.38
N PHE A 26 -4.34 -18.69 5.12
CA PHE A 26 -3.94 -19.99 4.56
C PHE A 26 -4.51 -21.18 5.32
N ARG A 27 -4.58 -22.32 4.64
CA ARG A 27 -4.90 -23.68 5.10
C ARG A 27 -4.06 -24.67 4.27
N ASP A 28 -4.18 -25.97 4.57
CA ASP A 28 -3.35 -27.05 4.00
C ASP A 28 -3.08 -26.93 2.49
N ARG A 29 -4.11 -26.66 1.68
CA ARG A 29 -3.98 -26.56 0.22
C ARG A 29 -4.47 -25.22 -0.35
N VAL A 30 -4.61 -24.20 0.48
CA VAL A 30 -5.13 -22.89 0.07
C VAL A 30 -4.30 -21.78 0.69
N LEU A 31 -3.87 -20.82 -0.12
CA LEU A 31 -3.11 -19.65 0.30
C LEU A 31 -3.65 -18.40 -0.41
N LEU A 32 -4.04 -17.39 0.36
CA LEU A 32 -4.41 -16.08 -0.14
C LEU A 32 -3.18 -15.17 -0.21
N VAL A 33 -3.12 -14.31 -1.23
CA VAL A 33 -2.07 -13.31 -1.43
C VAL A 33 -2.66 -11.96 -1.87
N GLY A 34 -1.86 -10.90 -1.78
CA GLY A 34 -2.26 -9.57 -2.22
C GLY A 34 -3.46 -9.02 -1.44
N ASP A 35 -4.36 -8.33 -2.13
CA ASP A 35 -5.54 -7.71 -1.52
C ASP A 35 -6.48 -8.75 -0.89
N ALA A 36 -6.57 -9.95 -1.47
CA ALA A 36 -7.36 -11.06 -0.91
C ALA A 36 -6.87 -11.51 0.47
N ALA A 37 -5.58 -11.31 0.76
CA ALA A 37 -4.99 -11.60 2.07
C ALA A 37 -4.87 -10.36 2.97
N GLY A 38 -5.28 -9.18 2.51
CA GLY A 38 -5.06 -7.91 3.23
C GLY A 38 -3.61 -7.45 3.24
N MET A 39 -2.80 -7.87 2.25
CA MET A 39 -1.38 -7.50 2.13
C MET A 39 -1.19 -6.08 1.58
N VAL A 40 -1.75 -5.09 2.27
CA VAL A 40 -1.72 -3.67 1.91
C VAL A 40 -1.06 -2.85 3.01
N SER A 41 -0.47 -1.71 2.63
CA SER A 41 0.00 -0.72 3.62
C SER A 41 -1.20 -0.06 4.31
N PRO A 42 -1.36 -0.16 5.64
CA PRO A 42 -2.49 0.47 6.32
C PRO A 42 -2.41 2.00 6.29
N LEU A 43 -1.20 2.56 6.14
CA LEU A 43 -0.99 4.01 6.09
C LEU A 43 -1.13 4.58 4.67
N THR A 44 -0.48 3.96 3.68
CA THR A 44 -0.35 4.52 2.33
C THR A 44 -1.34 3.94 1.32
N ALA A 45 -2.17 2.97 1.73
CA ALA A 45 -3.04 2.20 0.82
C ALA A 45 -2.30 1.45 -0.32
N GLY A 46 -0.96 1.42 -0.30
CA GLY A 46 -0.15 0.79 -1.35
C GLY A 46 -0.09 -0.73 -1.23
N GLY A 47 -0.72 -1.42 -2.18
CA GLY A 47 -0.77 -2.89 -2.30
C GLY A 47 0.16 -3.48 -3.35
N ILE A 48 0.37 -2.83 -4.50
CA ILE A 48 1.04 -3.40 -5.69
C ILE A 48 2.40 -4.04 -5.36
N HIS A 49 3.31 -3.28 -4.74
CA HIS A 49 4.63 -3.82 -4.40
C HIS A 49 4.57 -5.00 -3.43
N LYS A 50 3.61 -5.01 -2.49
CA LYS A 50 3.44 -6.11 -1.54
C LYS A 50 2.82 -7.32 -2.23
N ALA A 51 1.80 -7.12 -3.05
CA ALA A 51 1.18 -8.18 -3.83
C ALA A 51 2.22 -8.90 -4.70
N TYR A 52 3.08 -8.14 -5.40
CA TYR A 52 4.16 -8.71 -6.19
C TYR A 52 5.19 -9.47 -5.32
N ARG A 53 5.75 -8.81 -4.29
CA ARG A 53 6.79 -9.40 -3.44
C ARG A 53 6.31 -10.66 -2.72
N PHE A 54 5.15 -10.62 -2.08
CA PHE A 54 4.62 -11.74 -1.32
C PHE A 54 3.95 -12.79 -2.21
N GLY A 55 3.48 -12.41 -3.41
CA GLY A 55 3.08 -13.37 -4.44
C GLY A 55 4.26 -14.22 -4.90
N LYS A 56 5.41 -13.60 -5.18
CA LYS A 56 6.64 -14.34 -5.51
C LYS A 56 7.07 -15.26 -4.37
N LEU A 57 7.17 -14.73 -3.15
CA LEU A 57 7.54 -15.53 -1.97
C LEU A 57 6.58 -16.72 -1.76
N ALA A 58 5.28 -16.51 -1.97
CA ALA A 58 4.29 -17.57 -1.88
C ALA A 58 4.52 -18.67 -2.93
N ALA A 59 4.81 -18.29 -4.17
CA ALA A 59 5.10 -19.24 -5.25
C ALA A 59 6.36 -20.05 -4.96
N ASP A 60 7.46 -19.39 -4.55
CA ASP A 60 8.72 -20.05 -4.20
C ASP A 60 8.50 -21.05 -3.05
N ALA A 61 7.77 -20.63 -2.01
CA ALA A 61 7.46 -21.50 -0.87
C ALA A 61 6.53 -22.67 -1.24
N ILE A 62 5.61 -22.50 -2.18
CA ILE A 62 4.76 -23.58 -2.71
C ILE A 62 5.62 -24.60 -3.45
N ALA A 63 6.53 -24.16 -4.32
CA ALA A 63 7.43 -25.05 -5.05
C ALA A 63 8.31 -25.86 -4.08
N ASP A 64 8.90 -25.20 -3.08
CA ASP A 64 9.72 -25.87 -2.06
C ASP A 64 8.91 -26.89 -1.24
N HIS A 65 7.66 -26.58 -0.89
CA HIS A 65 6.81 -27.50 -0.15
C HIS A 65 6.42 -28.75 -0.96
N LEU A 66 6.20 -28.59 -2.28
CA LEU A 66 5.79 -29.69 -3.15
C LEU A 66 6.97 -30.56 -3.61
N GLU A 67 8.14 -29.97 -3.85
CA GLU A 67 9.27 -30.65 -4.49
C GLU A 67 10.40 -31.03 -3.53
N ARG A 68 10.53 -30.31 -2.40
CA ARG A 68 11.72 -30.37 -1.53
C ARG A 68 11.38 -30.66 -0.07
N ASP A 69 10.16 -31.14 0.20
CA ASP A 69 9.64 -31.38 1.54
C ASP A 69 9.77 -30.15 2.46
N GLY A 70 9.63 -28.96 1.86
CA GLY A 70 9.76 -27.68 2.54
C GLY A 70 8.62 -27.39 3.52
N PRO A 71 8.76 -26.37 4.38
CA PRO A 71 7.71 -26.00 5.34
C PRO A 71 6.43 -25.52 4.63
N HIS A 72 5.28 -25.64 5.31
CA HIS A 72 4.00 -25.20 4.76
C HIS A 72 4.06 -23.73 4.25
N PRO A 73 3.68 -23.42 2.99
CA PRO A 73 3.93 -22.13 2.36
C PRO A 73 3.34 -20.93 3.11
N GLY A 74 2.13 -21.10 3.64
CA GLY A 74 1.49 -20.07 4.46
C GLY A 74 2.27 -19.70 5.73
N THR A 75 3.02 -20.63 6.31
CA THR A 75 3.86 -20.35 7.48
C THR A 75 5.10 -19.52 7.11
N VAL A 76 5.69 -19.79 5.95
CA VAL A 76 6.80 -19.02 5.38
C VAL A 76 6.36 -17.58 5.14
N VAL A 77 5.24 -17.41 4.42
CA VAL A 77 4.69 -16.08 4.12
C VAL A 77 4.32 -15.33 5.42
N ARG A 78 3.72 -16.01 6.40
CA ARG A 78 3.37 -15.41 7.70
C ARG A 78 4.58 -14.90 8.47
N ARG A 79 5.69 -15.66 8.47
CA ARG A 79 6.94 -15.27 9.15
C ARG A 79 7.61 -14.09 8.46
N ALA A 80 7.54 -14.04 7.12
CA ALA A 80 8.16 -12.97 6.34
C ALA A 80 7.36 -11.66 6.35
N TYR A 81 6.04 -11.71 6.52
CA TYR A 81 5.21 -10.50 6.49
C TYR A 81 5.37 -9.69 7.80
N PRO A 82 5.83 -8.43 7.73
CA PRO A 82 6.10 -7.65 8.93
C PRO A 82 4.81 -7.23 9.64
N ARG A 83 4.84 -7.16 10.97
CA ARG A 83 3.78 -6.50 11.75
C ARG A 83 3.85 -4.99 11.52
N LEU A 84 2.80 -4.42 10.93
CA LEU A 84 2.75 -3.01 10.54
C LEU A 84 2.21 -2.10 11.66
N ALA A 85 2.52 -2.41 12.93
CA ALA A 85 1.92 -1.76 14.10
C ALA A 85 2.10 -0.23 14.10
N LEU A 86 3.30 0.27 13.80
CA LEU A 86 3.56 1.71 13.68
C LEU A 86 2.69 2.35 12.59
N LYS A 87 2.50 1.67 11.46
CA LYS A 87 1.66 2.18 10.37
C LYS A 87 0.18 2.15 10.74
N HIS A 88 -0.27 1.18 11.53
CA HIS A 88 -1.61 1.15 12.10
C HIS A 88 -1.82 2.28 13.10
N LEU A 89 -0.84 2.56 13.97
CA LEU A 89 -0.89 3.68 14.89
C LEU A 89 -0.93 5.02 14.16
N ALA A 90 -0.09 5.21 13.14
CA ALA A 90 -0.08 6.41 12.31
C ALA A 90 -1.41 6.58 11.55
N ARG A 91 -1.99 5.48 11.07
CA ARG A 91 -3.32 5.51 10.44
C ARG A 91 -4.40 5.90 11.46
N TRP A 92 -4.38 5.27 12.63
CA TRP A 92 -5.30 5.58 13.73
C TRP A 92 -5.20 7.04 14.17
N SER A 93 -3.98 7.58 14.31
CA SER A 93 -3.78 8.97 14.72
C SER A 93 -4.29 9.94 13.66
N TYR A 94 -4.07 9.63 12.38
CA TYR A 94 -4.64 10.39 11.27
C TYR A 94 -6.17 10.39 11.29
N ASP A 95 -6.80 9.24 11.55
CA ASP A 95 -8.26 9.07 11.54
C ASP A 95 -8.96 9.65 12.79
N ARG A 96 -8.28 9.68 13.96
CA ARG A 96 -8.91 10.01 15.26
C ARG A 96 -8.53 11.36 15.81
N LEU A 97 -7.35 11.88 15.48
CA LEU A 97 -6.90 13.19 15.94
C LEU A 97 -7.25 14.24 14.88
N PRO A 98 -7.35 15.53 15.25
CA PRO A 98 -7.52 16.62 14.28
C PRO A 98 -6.29 16.82 13.38
N VAL A 99 -5.34 15.86 13.32
CA VAL A 99 -4.15 15.88 12.47
C VAL A 99 -4.54 16.01 11.00
N ALA A 100 -5.56 15.27 10.53
CA ALA A 100 -6.04 15.39 9.16
C ALA A 100 -6.52 16.81 8.86
N ARG A 101 -7.35 17.40 9.75
CA ARG A 101 -7.87 18.76 9.57
C ARG A 101 -6.78 19.83 9.70
N ALA A 102 -5.83 19.66 10.61
CA ALA A 102 -4.70 20.55 10.77
C ALA A 102 -3.74 20.50 9.58
N LEU A 103 -3.48 19.30 9.05
CA LEU A 103 -2.71 19.10 7.82
C LEU A 103 -3.44 19.70 6.63
N GLU A 104 -4.72 19.37 6.42
CA GLU A 104 -5.53 19.94 5.34
C GLU A 104 -5.56 21.46 5.42
N THR A 105 -5.81 22.03 6.60
CA THR A 105 -5.83 23.49 6.77
C THR A 105 -4.44 24.08 6.49
N GLY A 106 -3.35 23.52 7.04
CA GLY A 106 -2.00 24.04 6.83
C GLY A 106 -1.46 23.87 5.39
N ILE A 107 -1.83 22.77 4.72
CA ILE A 107 -1.47 22.42 3.34
C ILE A 107 -2.28 23.26 2.35
N LEU A 108 -3.56 23.52 2.62
CA LEU A 108 -4.47 24.20 1.70
C LEU A 108 -4.55 25.72 1.92
N THR A 109 -4.24 26.24 3.12
CA THR A 109 -4.27 27.70 3.37
C THR A 109 -3.01 28.43 2.89
N ARG A 110 -1.90 27.72 2.68
CA ARG A 110 -0.66 28.32 2.19
C ARG A 110 -0.24 27.63 0.89
N ASP A 111 0.27 28.38 -0.07
CA ASP A 111 0.93 27.86 -1.30
C ASP A 111 2.12 26.92 -1.01
N LEU A 112 2.39 26.57 0.26
CA LEU A 112 3.43 25.68 0.69
C LEU A 112 3.33 24.29 0.04
N PHE A 113 2.13 23.70 0.00
CA PHE A 113 1.95 22.41 -0.67
C PHE A 113 2.27 22.51 -2.15
N ARG A 114 1.80 23.57 -2.80
CA ARG A 114 2.09 23.85 -4.21
C ARG A 114 3.59 24.01 -4.44
N ARG A 115 4.28 24.82 -3.65
CA ARG A 115 5.74 25.07 -3.75
C ARG A 115 6.55 23.80 -3.49
N LEU A 116 6.16 22.99 -2.50
CA LEU A 116 6.80 21.71 -2.21
C LEU A 116 6.56 20.70 -3.34
N ALA A 117 5.33 20.61 -3.85
CA ALA A 117 4.99 19.74 -4.97
C ALA A 117 5.72 20.14 -6.25
N GLU A 118 5.80 21.43 -6.56
CA GLU A 118 6.59 21.98 -7.68
C GLU A 118 8.07 21.58 -7.57
N ARG A 119 8.71 21.74 -6.40
CA ARG A 119 10.11 21.31 -6.21
C ARG A 119 10.31 19.80 -6.28
N VAL A 120 9.42 19.01 -5.66
CA VAL A 120 9.63 17.56 -5.58
C VAL A 120 9.29 16.84 -6.88
N PHE A 121 8.20 17.23 -7.54
CA PHE A 121 7.70 16.55 -8.73
C PHE A 121 8.09 17.23 -10.04
N PHE A 122 8.35 18.54 -10.04
CA PHE A 122 8.50 19.32 -11.28
C PHE A 122 9.89 19.97 -11.47
N ASP A 123 10.78 20.06 -10.46
CA ASP A 123 12.16 20.58 -10.65
C ASP A 123 12.98 19.77 -11.68
N ARG A 124 12.63 18.50 -11.94
CA ARG A 124 13.31 17.69 -12.97
C ARG A 124 12.80 17.87 -14.39
N MET A 125 11.68 18.58 -14.62
CA MET A 125 11.13 18.77 -15.96
C MET A 125 11.59 20.07 -16.64
N ASN A 126 12.10 21.05 -15.89
CA ASN A 126 12.60 22.31 -16.46
C ASN A 126 14.10 22.29 -16.84
N GLY A 127 14.79 21.15 -16.69
CA GLY A 127 16.22 21.01 -16.97
C GLY A 127 16.60 20.57 -18.39
N ARG A 128 15.64 20.52 -19.33
CA ARG A 128 15.90 20.24 -20.76
C ARG A 128 14.98 21.10 -21.63
N MET A 129 15.42 22.33 -21.87
CA MET A 129 15.16 23.08 -23.10
C MET A 129 16.49 23.52 -23.66
#